data_AF-A0A838R707-F1
#
_entry.id   AF-A0A838R707-F1
#
_cell.length_a   1.000
_cell.length_b   1.000
_cell.length_c   1.000
_cell.angle_alpha   90.00
_cell.angle_beta   90.00
_cell.angle_gamma   90.00
#
_symmetry.space_group_name_H-M   'P 1'
#
loop_
_entity.id
_entity.type
_entity.pdbx_description
1 polymer ?
#
loop_
_entity_poly.entity_id
_entity_poly.type
_entity_poly.pdbx_seq_one_letter_code
_entity_poly.pdbx_strand_id
1 'polypeptide(L)'
;MRVYYDADADQRRLAGRTFAVIGYGSQGHAHALNLRDSGARVIVGLRPGGGSWERARTAGLDVRPVAEAAAASDVIMILVPDQDGRTIYEAGVAGALRPGKTLMFAHGFNIHYGEITPPPGVDVSMVAPKSPGHLVRSEYQAGRGVPGLVAVHQDSSGQSLPNALAYAAGIGCTRAGVIETSFREETETDLFGEQAVLCGGVTALVKAGFETLTAAGYRPEMAYFECLHELKLIVDLMYRGGLQFMRHSISDTAEYGDYTRGPRLITEETRAEMRRILEEVRDGSFAREWLEENRAGRPSFERLRQADRDHELEKVGARLRAMMPWSEEGREGEASPRAAEKPRAAHASPVRV
;
A
#
# COMPACT_ATOMS: atom_id res chain seq x y z
N MET A 1 2.32 24.65 -6.04
CA MET A 1 1.94 23.45 -5.27
C MET A 1 1.02 23.88 -4.16
N ARG A 2 -0.24 23.41 -4.17
CA ARG A 2 -1.21 23.69 -3.12
C ARG A 2 -1.25 22.51 -2.16
N VAL A 3 -1.07 22.79 -0.87
CA VAL A 3 -1.07 21.79 0.20
C VAL A 3 -2.16 22.15 1.19
N TYR A 4 -2.96 21.18 1.57
CA TYR A 4 -4.08 21.31 2.48
C TYR A 4 -3.83 20.56 3.78
N TYR A 5 -4.19 21.18 4.89
CA TYR A 5 -4.15 20.58 6.22
C TYR A 5 -5.56 20.55 6.84
N ASP A 6 -5.67 20.13 8.10
CA ASP A 6 -6.97 20.04 8.79
C ASP A 6 -7.75 21.37 8.78
N ALA A 7 -7.05 22.51 8.84
CA ALA A 7 -7.66 23.83 8.79
C ALA A 7 -8.34 24.14 7.43
N ASP A 8 -7.94 23.45 6.37
CA ASP A 8 -8.46 23.65 5.01
C ASP A 8 -9.58 22.65 4.65
N ALA A 9 -9.86 21.66 5.50
CA ALA A 9 -10.78 20.57 5.24
C ALA A 9 -11.94 20.53 6.24
N ASP A 10 -13.17 20.74 5.76
CA ASP A 10 -14.36 20.72 6.62
C ASP A 10 -14.91 19.29 6.79
N GLN A 11 -14.50 18.60 7.85
CA GLN A 11 -15.00 17.27 8.20
C GLN A 11 -16.52 17.22 8.43
N ARG A 12 -17.20 18.34 8.71
CA ARG A 12 -18.67 18.35 8.86
C ARG A 12 -19.39 17.95 7.58
N ARG A 13 -18.72 18.01 6.42
CA ARG A 13 -19.22 17.52 5.13
C ARG A 13 -19.36 16.00 5.06
N LEU A 14 -18.81 15.26 6.03
CA LEU A 14 -19.05 13.82 6.18
C LEU A 14 -20.43 13.53 6.79
N ALA A 15 -20.97 14.45 7.59
CA ALA A 15 -22.23 14.26 8.29
C ALA A 15 -23.41 14.19 7.30
N GLY A 16 -24.37 13.30 7.60
CA GLY A 16 -25.57 13.13 6.77
C GLY A 16 -25.34 12.41 5.43
N ARG A 17 -24.11 11.99 5.11
CA ARG A 17 -23.77 11.21 3.91
C ARG A 17 -23.45 9.76 4.27
N THR A 18 -23.75 8.86 3.34
CA THR A 18 -23.38 7.45 3.43
C THR A 18 -22.24 7.15 2.46
N PHE A 19 -21.18 6.52 2.94
CA PHE A 19 -19.98 6.18 2.18
C PHE A 19 -19.92 4.68 1.95
N ALA A 20 -19.96 4.23 0.70
CA ALA A 20 -19.66 2.86 0.34
C ALA A 20 -18.16 2.72 0.08
N VAL A 21 -17.50 1.84 0.83
CA VAL A 21 -16.13 1.39 0.55
C VAL A 21 -16.20 0.04 -0.16
N ILE A 22 -15.88 0.01 -1.45
CA ILE A 22 -15.94 -1.19 -2.27
C ILE A 22 -14.57 -1.88 -2.21
N GLY A 23 -14.53 -3.05 -1.56
CA GLY A 23 -13.28 -3.75 -1.24
C GLY A 23 -12.79 -3.55 0.19
N TYR A 24 -12.16 -4.59 0.76
CA TYR A 24 -11.67 -4.61 2.15
C TYR A 24 -10.31 -5.32 2.24
N GLY A 25 -9.42 -4.90 1.35
CA GLY A 25 -7.98 -5.20 1.37
C GLY A 25 -7.21 -4.19 2.21
N SER A 26 -5.96 -3.90 1.82
CA SER A 26 -5.07 -2.98 2.54
C SER A 26 -5.68 -1.58 2.73
N GLN A 27 -6.03 -0.88 1.63
CA GLN A 27 -6.63 0.46 1.70
C GLN A 27 -8.09 0.43 2.18
N GLY A 28 -8.90 -0.53 1.69
CA GLY A 28 -10.31 -0.65 2.07
C GLY A 28 -10.54 -0.78 3.57
N HIS A 29 -9.71 -1.57 4.25
CA HIS A 29 -9.69 -1.68 5.71
C HIS A 29 -9.44 -0.33 6.39
N ALA A 30 -8.36 0.37 5.99
CA ALA A 30 -7.95 1.63 6.60
C ALA A 30 -8.99 2.73 6.38
N HIS A 31 -9.44 2.91 5.14
CA HIS A 31 -10.42 3.95 4.79
C HIS A 31 -11.73 3.73 5.54
N ALA A 32 -12.27 2.50 5.54
CA ALA A 32 -13.54 2.21 6.18
C ALA A 32 -13.49 2.46 7.70
N LEU A 33 -12.43 2.00 8.37
CA LEU A 33 -12.31 2.19 9.82
C LEU A 33 -11.99 3.64 10.20
N ASN A 34 -11.11 4.33 9.48
CA ASN A 34 -10.77 5.71 9.78
C ASN A 34 -11.98 6.64 9.56
N LEU A 35 -12.74 6.45 8.47
CA LEU A 35 -13.97 7.20 8.22
C LEU A 35 -15.02 6.97 9.31
N ARG A 36 -15.23 5.72 9.71
CA ARG A 36 -16.15 5.40 10.81
C ARG A 36 -15.71 6.07 12.11
N ASP A 37 -14.42 5.98 12.44
CA ASP A 37 -13.87 6.59 13.65
C ASP A 37 -13.90 8.13 13.57
N SER A 38 -13.98 8.72 12.37
CA SER A 38 -14.26 10.14 12.12
C SER A 38 -15.75 10.51 12.11
N GLY A 39 -16.64 9.56 12.44
CA GLY A 39 -18.08 9.79 12.56
C GLY A 39 -18.87 9.68 11.24
N ALA A 40 -18.26 9.20 10.16
CA ALA A 40 -18.97 8.98 8.90
C ALA A 40 -19.79 7.67 8.94
N ARG A 41 -20.91 7.64 8.22
CA ARG A 41 -21.69 6.40 8.01
C ARG A 41 -21.06 5.60 6.88
N VAL A 42 -20.45 4.46 7.22
CA VAL A 42 -19.72 3.60 6.27
C VAL A 42 -20.46 2.28 6.03
N ILE A 43 -20.59 1.90 4.76
CA ILE A 43 -21.02 0.57 4.30
C ILE A 43 -19.84 -0.04 3.53
N VAL A 44 -19.50 -1.30 3.78
CA VAL A 44 -18.47 -2.01 3.03
C VAL A 44 -19.15 -2.92 1.99
N GLY A 45 -18.87 -2.66 0.71
CA GLY A 45 -19.37 -3.44 -0.41
C GLY A 45 -18.42 -4.60 -0.75
N LEU A 46 -18.86 -5.84 -0.56
CA LEU A 46 -18.04 -7.04 -0.77
C LEU A 46 -18.80 -8.15 -1.49
N ARG A 47 -18.05 -9.14 -1.98
CA ARG A 47 -18.61 -10.42 -2.43
C ARG A 47 -19.06 -11.24 -1.21
N PRO A 48 -20.32 -11.74 -1.16
CA PRO A 48 -20.80 -12.58 -0.07
C PRO A 48 -19.93 -13.82 0.16
N GLY A 49 -19.71 -14.16 1.43
CA GLY A 49 -19.05 -15.41 1.85
C GLY A 49 -17.53 -15.46 1.73
N GLY A 50 -16.85 -14.38 1.31
CA GLY A 50 -15.39 -14.33 1.24
C GLY A 50 -14.70 -14.01 2.57
N GLY A 51 -13.40 -14.26 2.69
CA GLY A 51 -12.65 -13.96 3.92
C GLY A 51 -12.63 -12.46 4.31
N SER A 52 -12.66 -11.56 3.32
CA SER A 52 -12.79 -10.11 3.59
C SER A 52 -14.15 -9.73 4.16
N TRP A 53 -15.21 -10.46 3.82
CA TRP A 53 -16.56 -10.26 4.34
C TRP A 53 -16.58 -10.48 5.85
N GLU A 54 -16.02 -11.61 6.30
CA GLU A 54 -15.97 -11.94 7.72
C GLU A 54 -15.09 -10.96 8.50
N ARG A 55 -13.93 -10.59 7.97
CA ARG A 55 -13.07 -9.58 8.61
C ARG A 55 -13.79 -8.24 8.80
N ALA A 56 -14.50 -7.76 7.78
CA ALA A 56 -15.24 -6.50 7.88
C ALA A 56 -16.40 -6.57 8.88
N ARG A 57 -17.12 -7.71 8.93
CA ARG A 57 -18.19 -7.94 9.92
C ARG A 57 -17.65 -8.01 11.34
N THR A 58 -16.56 -8.75 11.56
CA THR A 58 -15.89 -8.85 12.86
C THR A 58 -15.38 -7.49 13.33
N ALA A 59 -14.98 -6.61 12.41
CA ALA A 59 -14.60 -5.23 12.71
C ALA A 59 -15.79 -4.30 13.04
N GLY A 60 -17.03 -4.80 13.03
CA GLY A 60 -18.24 -4.06 13.39
C GLY A 60 -18.75 -3.12 12.30
N LEU A 61 -18.47 -3.41 11.02
CA LEU A 61 -18.95 -2.61 9.88
C LEU A 61 -20.26 -3.17 9.31
N ASP A 62 -21.08 -2.29 8.72
CA ASP A 62 -22.21 -2.70 7.87
C ASP A 62 -21.64 -3.25 6.56
N VAL A 63 -21.83 -4.54 6.30
CA VAL A 63 -21.31 -5.23 5.12
C VAL A 63 -22.45 -5.68 4.23
N ARG A 64 -22.38 -5.32 2.95
CA ARG A 64 -23.43 -5.64 1.97
C ARG A 64 -22.81 -6.13 0.65
N PRO A 65 -23.59 -6.79 -0.22
CA PRO A 65 -23.20 -6.98 -1.61
C PRO A 65 -22.87 -5.64 -2.28
N VAL A 66 -21.89 -5.63 -3.19
CA VAL A 66 -21.39 -4.41 -3.87
C VAL A 66 -22.53 -3.54 -4.42
N ALA A 67 -23.48 -4.14 -5.14
CA ALA A 67 -24.61 -3.42 -5.74
C ALA A 67 -25.51 -2.74 -4.70
N GLU A 68 -25.78 -3.41 -3.57
CA GLU A 68 -26.59 -2.87 -2.50
C GLU A 68 -25.87 -1.74 -1.75
N ALA A 69 -24.56 -1.89 -1.51
CA ALA A 69 -23.73 -0.85 -0.91
C ALA A 69 -23.71 0.40 -1.79
N ALA A 70 -23.45 0.24 -3.09
CA ALA A 70 -23.40 1.35 -4.06
C ALA A 70 -24.77 2.05 -4.21
N ALA A 71 -25.87 1.30 -4.19
CA ALA A 71 -27.22 1.86 -4.24
C ALA A 71 -27.52 2.73 -3.00
N ALA A 72 -27.13 2.25 -1.81
CA ALA A 72 -27.43 2.87 -0.52
C ALA A 72 -26.52 4.06 -0.13
N SER A 73 -25.47 4.36 -0.89
CA SER A 73 -24.47 5.38 -0.55
C SER A 73 -24.56 6.65 -1.41
N ASP A 74 -24.11 7.78 -0.87
CA ASP A 74 -23.95 9.04 -1.61
C ASP A 74 -22.55 9.15 -2.25
N VAL A 75 -21.56 8.53 -1.60
CA VAL A 75 -20.16 8.46 -2.06
C VAL A 75 -19.77 7.00 -2.19
N ILE A 76 -19.19 6.62 -3.34
CA ILE A 76 -18.72 5.26 -3.60
C ILE A 76 -17.21 5.33 -3.84
N MET A 77 -16.44 4.76 -2.92
CA MET A 77 -14.98 4.68 -3.00
C MET A 77 -14.55 3.29 -3.49
N ILE A 78 -13.86 3.21 -4.61
CA ILE A 78 -13.36 1.97 -5.21
C ILE A 78 -11.95 1.65 -4.66
N LEU A 79 -11.84 0.57 -3.88
CA LEU A 79 -10.60 0.08 -3.23
C LEU A 79 -10.42 -1.42 -3.47
N VAL A 80 -10.74 -1.84 -4.68
CA VAL A 80 -10.44 -3.18 -5.22
C VAL A 80 -9.16 -3.11 -6.04
N PRO A 81 -8.49 -4.24 -6.33
CA PRO A 81 -7.34 -4.25 -7.22
C PRO A 81 -7.67 -3.61 -8.57
N ASP A 82 -6.74 -2.84 -9.15
CA ASP A 82 -7.01 -2.05 -10.34
C ASP A 82 -7.50 -2.89 -11.52
N GLN A 83 -6.93 -4.08 -11.71
CA GLN A 83 -7.34 -5.03 -12.77
C GLN A 83 -8.77 -5.54 -12.61
N ASP A 84 -9.31 -5.53 -11.39
CA ASP A 84 -10.68 -5.98 -11.09
C ASP A 84 -11.68 -4.81 -11.15
N GLY A 85 -11.17 -3.57 -11.15
CA GLY A 85 -11.94 -2.33 -11.04
C GLY A 85 -13.09 -2.25 -12.04
N ARG A 86 -12.79 -2.43 -13.33
CA ARG A 86 -13.79 -2.41 -14.40
C ARG A 86 -14.89 -3.45 -14.21
N THR A 87 -14.54 -4.71 -13.97
CA THR A 87 -15.52 -5.80 -13.83
C THR A 87 -16.46 -5.54 -12.65
N ILE A 88 -15.91 -5.07 -11.52
CA ILE A 88 -16.69 -4.76 -10.32
C ILE A 88 -17.56 -3.52 -10.54
N TYR A 89 -17.01 -2.51 -11.24
CA TYR A 89 -17.75 -1.31 -11.60
C TYR A 89 -18.96 -1.64 -12.46
N GLU A 90 -18.78 -2.35 -13.57
CA GLU A 90 -19.84 -2.72 -14.50
C GLU A 90 -20.91 -3.60 -13.83
N ALA A 91 -20.49 -4.58 -13.02
CA ALA A 91 -21.41 -5.54 -12.40
C ALA A 91 -22.20 -4.97 -11.22
N GLY A 92 -21.67 -4.00 -10.48
CA GLY A 92 -22.25 -3.60 -9.20
C GLY A 92 -22.33 -2.10 -8.92
N VAL A 93 -21.55 -1.25 -9.60
CA VAL A 93 -21.48 0.18 -9.27
C VAL A 93 -22.18 1.04 -10.31
N ALA A 94 -21.97 0.75 -11.60
CA ALA A 94 -22.42 1.57 -12.71
C ALA A 94 -23.93 1.87 -12.64
N GLY A 95 -24.76 0.85 -12.38
CA GLY A 95 -26.22 1.02 -12.29
C GLY A 95 -26.71 1.83 -11.08
N ALA A 96 -25.87 2.05 -10.07
CA ALA A 96 -26.20 2.86 -8.90
C ALA A 96 -25.82 4.33 -9.06
N LEU A 97 -24.99 4.67 -10.05
CA LEU A 97 -24.50 6.02 -10.30
C LEU A 97 -25.58 6.88 -10.96
N ARG A 98 -25.92 7.98 -10.30
CA ARG A 98 -26.95 8.96 -10.71
C ARG A 98 -26.50 10.37 -10.33
N PRO A 99 -27.07 11.41 -10.95
CA PRO A 99 -26.69 12.79 -10.64
C PRO A 99 -26.72 13.08 -9.12
N GLY A 100 -25.68 13.75 -8.65
CA GLY A 100 -25.48 14.09 -7.23
C GLY A 100 -24.72 13.04 -6.40
N LYS A 101 -24.44 11.85 -6.94
CA LYS A 101 -23.49 10.91 -6.31
C LYS A 101 -22.04 11.29 -6.62
N THR A 102 -21.12 10.79 -5.79
CA THR A 102 -19.68 10.89 -6.01
C THR A 102 -19.08 9.49 -6.20
N LEU A 103 -18.29 9.31 -7.25
CA LEU A 103 -17.41 8.16 -7.45
C LEU A 103 -15.98 8.57 -7.07
N MET A 104 -15.35 7.81 -6.19
CA MET A 104 -14.01 8.09 -5.70
C MET A 104 -13.06 6.92 -5.92
N PHE A 105 -11.78 7.24 -6.08
CA PHE A 105 -10.68 6.29 -6.20
C PHE A 105 -9.56 6.64 -5.22
N ALA A 106 -8.67 5.67 -4.94
CA ALA A 106 -7.39 5.93 -4.27
C ALA A 106 -6.18 5.79 -5.20
N HIS A 107 -6.42 5.45 -6.47
CA HIS A 107 -5.44 5.45 -7.55
C HIS A 107 -6.16 5.75 -8.87
N GLY A 108 -5.53 6.52 -9.75
CA GLY A 108 -6.17 7.04 -10.96
C GLY A 108 -6.23 6.05 -12.13
N PHE A 109 -5.58 4.88 -12.05
CA PHE A 109 -5.39 3.91 -13.14
C PHE A 109 -6.63 3.71 -14.02
N ASN A 110 -7.75 3.31 -13.41
CA ASN A 110 -8.97 2.95 -14.13
C ASN A 110 -9.60 4.13 -14.90
N ILE A 111 -9.44 5.36 -14.39
CA ILE A 111 -9.93 6.58 -15.04
C ILE A 111 -8.91 7.07 -16.07
N HIS A 112 -7.62 7.07 -15.72
CA HIS A 112 -6.57 7.62 -16.57
C HIS A 112 -6.39 6.82 -17.86
N TYR A 113 -6.42 5.48 -17.78
CA TYR A 113 -6.31 4.59 -18.94
C TYR A 113 -7.67 4.24 -19.58
N GLY A 114 -8.77 4.82 -19.11
CA GLY A 114 -10.10 4.67 -19.73
C GLY A 114 -10.80 3.32 -19.52
N GLU A 115 -10.39 2.52 -18.54
CA GLU A 115 -11.07 1.26 -18.20
C GLU A 115 -12.46 1.50 -17.57
N ILE A 116 -12.65 2.63 -16.88
CA ILE A 116 -13.94 3.07 -16.34
C ILE A 116 -14.28 4.43 -16.92
N THR A 117 -15.47 4.55 -17.52
CA THR A 117 -16.06 5.83 -17.93
C THR A 117 -17.25 6.15 -17.01
N PRO A 118 -17.11 7.14 -16.10
CA PRO A 118 -18.20 7.59 -15.25
C PRO A 118 -19.30 8.29 -16.07
N PRO A 119 -20.59 8.19 -15.68
CA PRO A 119 -21.66 8.90 -16.36
C PRO A 119 -21.62 10.42 -16.07
N PRO A 120 -22.22 11.26 -16.92
CA PRO A 120 -22.36 12.69 -16.66
C PRO A 120 -23.22 12.94 -15.41
N GLY A 121 -23.00 14.07 -14.73
CA GLY A 121 -23.76 14.47 -13.54
C GLY A 121 -23.28 13.85 -12.23
N VAL A 122 -22.32 12.93 -12.28
CA VAL A 122 -21.63 12.35 -11.12
C VAL A 122 -20.34 13.12 -10.85
N ASP A 123 -20.01 13.33 -9.58
CA ASP A 123 -18.69 13.85 -9.22
C ASP A 123 -17.66 12.72 -9.26
N VAL A 124 -16.47 12.96 -9.80
CA VAL A 124 -15.38 11.99 -9.86
C VAL A 124 -14.12 12.61 -9.27
N SER A 125 -13.67 12.08 -8.14
CA SER A 125 -12.49 12.57 -7.43
C SER A 125 -11.63 11.43 -6.90
N MET A 126 -10.44 11.77 -6.42
CA MET A 126 -9.49 10.82 -5.87
C MET A 126 -8.90 11.36 -4.59
N VAL A 127 -8.70 10.47 -3.63
CA VAL A 127 -7.86 10.69 -2.46
C VAL A 127 -6.91 9.51 -2.36
N ALA A 128 -5.63 9.74 -2.67
CA ALA A 128 -4.60 8.70 -2.74
C ALA A 128 -3.60 8.86 -1.59
N PRO A 129 -3.72 8.11 -0.49
CA PRO A 129 -2.70 8.07 0.56
C PRO A 129 -1.38 7.55 -0.02
N LYS A 130 -0.28 8.26 0.19
CA LYS A 130 1.06 7.84 -0.26
C LYS A 130 1.69 6.90 0.76
N SER A 131 0.98 5.81 1.05
CA SER A 131 1.37 4.82 2.05
C SER A 131 0.57 3.52 1.89
N PRO A 132 1.16 2.35 2.19
CA PRO A 132 0.41 1.11 2.36
C PRO A 132 -0.74 1.25 3.37
N GLY A 133 -1.89 0.66 3.07
CA GLY A 133 -3.11 0.84 3.88
C GLY A 133 -2.97 0.46 5.36
N HIS A 134 -2.18 -0.56 5.71
CA HIS A 134 -1.95 -0.88 7.12
C HIS A 134 -1.27 0.27 7.89
N LEU A 135 -0.36 1.02 7.24
CA LEU A 135 0.26 2.22 7.81
C LEU A 135 -0.71 3.40 7.85
N VAL A 136 -1.59 3.55 6.84
CA VAL A 136 -2.69 4.54 6.88
C VAL A 136 -3.53 4.34 8.15
N ARG A 137 -3.83 3.10 8.52
CA ARG A 137 -4.59 2.79 9.74
C ARG A 137 -3.77 3.03 11.00
N SER A 138 -2.54 2.51 11.09
CA SER A 138 -1.75 2.61 12.32
C SER A 138 -1.36 4.05 12.66
N GLU A 139 -1.02 4.85 11.66
CA GLU A 139 -0.71 6.27 11.83
C GLU A 139 -1.95 7.05 12.29
N TYR A 140 -3.12 6.76 11.72
CA TYR A 140 -4.38 7.35 12.15
C TYR A 140 -4.69 7.05 13.62
N GLN A 141 -4.53 5.79 14.05
CA GLN A 141 -4.74 5.36 15.43
C GLN A 141 -3.75 5.99 16.40
N ALA A 142 -2.54 6.30 15.93
CA ALA A 142 -1.51 6.98 16.72
C ALA A 142 -1.70 8.51 16.76
N GLY A 143 -2.83 9.04 16.27
CA GLY A 143 -3.11 10.48 16.21
C GLY A 143 -2.33 11.23 15.13
N ARG A 144 -1.60 10.51 14.27
CA ARG A 144 -0.86 11.05 13.12
C ARG A 144 -1.66 10.79 11.85
N GLY A 145 -1.03 10.98 10.69
CA GLY A 145 -1.59 10.68 9.38
C GLY A 145 -0.47 10.41 8.39
N VAL A 146 -0.84 9.95 7.19
CA VAL A 146 0.10 9.82 6.07
C VAL A 146 -0.17 10.92 5.04
N PRO A 147 0.84 11.40 4.29
CA PRO A 147 0.59 12.33 3.20
C PRO A 147 -0.40 11.75 2.19
N GLY A 148 -1.26 12.60 1.64
CA GLY A 148 -2.22 12.21 0.61
C GLY A 148 -2.12 13.09 -0.62
N LEU A 149 -2.64 12.59 -1.74
CA LEU A 149 -2.93 13.39 -2.92
C LEU A 149 -4.44 13.54 -3.09
N VAL A 150 -4.88 14.67 -3.62
CA VAL A 150 -6.28 14.91 -3.99
C VAL A 150 -6.37 15.33 -5.45
N ALA A 151 -7.30 14.74 -6.20
CA ALA A 151 -7.55 15.12 -7.59
C ALA A 151 -9.06 15.13 -7.89
N VAL A 152 -9.45 15.96 -8.86
CA VAL A 152 -10.82 16.00 -9.39
C VAL A 152 -10.75 15.72 -10.89
N HIS A 153 -11.52 14.75 -11.35
CA HIS A 153 -11.65 14.39 -12.77
C HIS A 153 -12.93 14.99 -13.38
N GLN A 154 -14.04 14.95 -12.65
CA GLN A 154 -15.33 15.49 -13.07
C GLN A 154 -15.98 16.19 -11.88
N ASP A 155 -16.35 17.47 -12.04
CA ASP A 155 -17.04 18.26 -11.00
C ASP A 155 -18.42 18.68 -11.49
N SER A 156 -19.41 17.82 -11.28
CA SER A 156 -20.80 18.07 -11.69
C SER A 156 -21.55 18.92 -10.67
N SER A 157 -21.16 18.86 -9.40
CA SER A 157 -21.81 19.61 -8.30
C SER A 157 -21.19 20.97 -8.02
N GLY A 158 -19.97 21.23 -8.49
CA GLY A 158 -19.16 22.38 -8.07
C GLY A 158 -18.63 22.27 -6.64
N GLN A 159 -18.69 21.07 -6.04
CA GLN A 159 -18.27 20.77 -4.66
C GLN A 159 -17.29 19.60 -4.57
N SER A 160 -16.77 19.10 -5.69
CA SER A 160 -15.93 17.89 -5.71
C SER A 160 -14.67 18.02 -4.86
N LEU A 161 -13.93 19.12 -4.98
CA LEU A 161 -12.69 19.31 -4.23
C LEU A 161 -12.93 19.48 -2.71
N PRO A 162 -13.84 20.36 -2.24
CA PRO A 162 -14.18 20.42 -0.81
C PRO A 162 -14.66 19.08 -0.23
N ASN A 163 -15.42 18.30 -0.99
CA ASN A 163 -15.89 16.98 -0.56
C ASN A 163 -14.76 15.95 -0.51
N ALA A 164 -13.83 15.99 -1.47
CA ALA A 164 -12.65 15.12 -1.48
C ALA A 164 -11.68 15.47 -0.33
N LEU A 165 -11.51 16.76 -0.02
CA LEU A 165 -10.73 17.19 1.15
C LEU A 165 -11.38 16.74 2.47
N ALA A 166 -12.70 16.82 2.60
CA ALA A 166 -13.40 16.28 3.76
C ALA A 166 -13.21 14.76 3.91
N TYR A 167 -13.23 14.02 2.80
CA TYR A 167 -12.89 12.59 2.80
C TYR A 167 -11.44 12.36 3.24
N ALA A 168 -10.48 13.12 2.68
CA ALA A 168 -9.07 13.03 3.03
C ALA A 168 -8.82 13.32 4.52
N ALA A 169 -9.55 14.28 5.10
CA ALA A 169 -9.53 14.53 6.53
C ALA A 169 -10.16 13.40 7.35
N GLY A 170 -11.26 12.81 6.86
CA GLY A 170 -11.90 11.66 7.51
C GLY A 170 -11.03 10.40 7.54
N ILE A 171 -10.05 10.28 6.65
CA ILE A 171 -9.05 9.19 6.71
C ILE A 171 -7.73 9.62 7.38
N GLY A 172 -7.61 10.90 7.77
CA GLY A 172 -6.48 11.47 8.50
C GLY A 172 -5.32 12.00 7.67
N CYS A 173 -5.41 12.04 6.33
CA CYS A 173 -4.30 12.49 5.49
C CYS A 173 -3.94 13.97 5.71
N THR A 174 -4.93 14.81 6.00
CA THR A 174 -4.74 16.26 6.25
C THR A 174 -3.93 16.56 7.50
N ARG A 175 -3.71 15.58 8.39
CA ARG A 175 -2.78 15.71 9.54
C ARG A 175 -1.31 15.77 9.09
N ALA A 176 -0.98 15.11 7.98
CA ALA A 176 0.36 15.11 7.39
C ALA A 176 0.47 16.06 6.18
N GLY A 177 -0.65 16.39 5.55
CA GLY A 177 -0.75 17.27 4.39
C GLY A 177 -1.28 16.53 3.16
N VAL A 178 -2.16 17.22 2.42
CA VAL A 178 -2.76 16.72 1.18
C VAL A 178 -2.39 17.63 0.03
N ILE A 179 -1.80 17.08 -1.04
CA ILE A 179 -1.33 17.86 -2.18
C ILE A 179 -2.32 17.73 -3.34
N GLU A 180 -2.70 18.85 -3.93
CA GLU A 180 -3.54 18.87 -5.15
C GLU A 180 -2.76 18.35 -6.36
N THR A 181 -3.37 17.46 -7.13
CA THR A 181 -2.81 16.85 -8.34
C THR A 181 -3.91 16.58 -9.38
N SER A 182 -3.56 15.88 -10.46
CA SER A 182 -4.50 15.34 -11.46
C SER A 182 -4.48 13.81 -11.44
N PHE A 183 -5.53 13.18 -11.97
CA PHE A 183 -5.54 11.72 -12.16
C PHE A 183 -4.34 11.23 -12.98
N ARG A 184 -3.96 11.97 -14.03
CA ARG A 184 -2.78 11.68 -14.85
C ARG A 184 -1.48 11.72 -14.05
N GLU A 185 -1.21 12.84 -13.38
CA GLU A 185 0.04 13.02 -12.62
C GLU A 185 0.15 11.99 -11.50
N GLU A 186 -0.94 11.73 -10.77
CA GLU A 186 -0.95 10.70 -9.73
C GLU A 186 -0.66 9.31 -10.30
N THR A 187 -1.35 8.91 -11.37
CA THR A 187 -1.18 7.57 -11.94
C THR A 187 0.22 7.36 -12.48
N GLU A 188 0.72 8.32 -13.28
CA GLU A 188 2.03 8.20 -13.91
C GLU A 188 3.16 8.20 -12.87
N THR A 189 3.07 9.04 -11.84
CA THR A 189 4.12 9.14 -10.81
C THR A 189 4.08 7.99 -9.81
N ASP A 190 2.89 7.49 -9.47
CA ASP A 190 2.73 6.35 -8.56
C ASP A 190 3.29 5.07 -9.18
N LEU A 191 2.85 4.74 -10.41
CA LEU A 191 3.34 3.58 -11.16
C LEU A 191 4.85 3.64 -11.42
N PHE A 192 5.37 4.82 -11.80
CA PHE A 192 6.81 4.99 -11.95
C PHE A 192 7.55 4.79 -10.62
N GLY A 193 7.04 5.37 -9.53
CA GLY A 193 7.65 5.30 -8.22
C GLY A 193 7.78 3.87 -7.71
N GLU A 194 6.72 3.07 -7.81
CA GLU A 194 6.75 1.66 -7.38
C GLU A 194 7.66 0.79 -8.26
N GLN A 195 7.67 1.00 -9.58
CA GLN A 195 8.48 0.20 -10.50
C GLN A 195 9.96 0.54 -10.38
N ALA A 196 10.31 1.83 -10.41
CA ALA A 196 11.70 2.27 -10.53
C ALA A 196 12.43 2.40 -9.18
N VAL A 197 11.71 2.62 -8.07
CA VAL A 197 12.35 2.95 -6.77
C VAL A 197 11.78 2.14 -5.62
N LEU A 198 10.50 2.32 -5.29
CA LEU A 198 9.92 1.89 -4.00
C LEU A 198 9.74 0.38 -3.87
N CYS A 199 9.55 -0.32 -5.00
CA CYS A 199 9.42 -1.78 -5.04
C CYS A 199 10.50 -2.38 -5.94
N GLY A 200 10.39 -2.21 -7.26
CA GLY A 200 11.28 -2.88 -8.22
C GLY A 200 12.76 -2.51 -8.03
N GLY A 201 13.06 -1.21 -8.00
CA GLY A 201 14.43 -0.71 -7.83
C GLY A 201 15.10 -1.16 -6.52
N VAL A 202 14.46 -0.90 -5.38
CA VAL A 202 15.04 -1.23 -4.07
C VAL A 202 15.18 -2.73 -3.85
N THR A 203 14.19 -3.54 -4.23
CA THR A 203 14.26 -5.00 -4.02
C THR A 203 15.31 -5.65 -4.93
N ALA A 204 15.46 -5.17 -6.16
CA ALA A 204 16.52 -5.60 -7.06
C ALA A 204 17.92 -5.23 -6.52
N LEU A 205 18.09 -4.00 -6.00
CA LEU A 205 19.36 -3.57 -5.41
C LEU A 205 19.75 -4.42 -4.19
N VAL A 206 18.78 -4.68 -3.30
CA VAL A 206 18.98 -5.53 -2.11
C VAL A 206 19.41 -6.94 -2.53
N LYS A 207 18.70 -7.57 -3.47
CA LYS A 207 19.02 -8.91 -3.97
C LYS A 207 20.41 -8.95 -4.61
N ALA A 208 20.73 -8.00 -5.48
CA ALA A 208 22.03 -7.94 -6.13
C ALA A 208 23.18 -7.79 -5.12
N GLY A 209 23.00 -6.98 -4.08
CA GLY A 209 23.97 -6.84 -2.98
C GLY A 209 24.15 -8.15 -2.20
N PHE A 210 23.04 -8.78 -1.80
CA PHE A 210 23.04 -10.05 -1.09
C PHE A 210 23.71 -11.17 -1.90
N GLU A 211 23.34 -11.31 -3.17
CA GLU A 211 23.90 -12.30 -4.10
C GLU A 211 25.40 -12.06 -4.32
N THR A 212 25.84 -10.80 -4.45
CA THR A 212 27.26 -10.46 -4.60
C THR A 212 28.08 -10.92 -3.39
N LEU A 213 27.59 -10.68 -2.17
CA LEU A 213 28.30 -11.07 -0.95
C LEU A 213 28.31 -12.60 -0.78
N THR A 214 27.17 -13.25 -0.97
CA THR A 214 27.06 -14.71 -0.81
C THR A 214 27.88 -15.46 -1.87
N ALA A 215 27.88 -15.01 -3.13
CA ALA A 215 28.70 -15.57 -4.18
C ALA A 215 30.22 -15.41 -3.92
N ALA A 216 30.62 -14.36 -3.19
CA ALA A 216 32.00 -14.16 -2.75
C ALA A 216 32.39 -15.00 -1.51
N GLY A 217 31.49 -15.84 -0.99
CA GLY A 217 31.73 -16.73 0.15
C GLY A 217 31.46 -16.11 1.52
N TYR A 218 30.88 -14.91 1.59
CA TYR A 218 30.42 -14.36 2.86
C TYR A 218 29.18 -15.09 3.35
N ARG A 219 29.01 -15.12 4.68
CA ARG A 219 27.86 -15.78 5.31
C ARG A 219 26.54 -15.10 4.90
N PRO A 220 25.50 -15.87 4.51
CA PRO A 220 24.20 -15.31 4.15
C PRO A 220 23.56 -14.44 5.24
N GLU A 221 23.79 -14.76 6.52
CA GLU A 221 23.25 -13.92 7.60
C GLU A 221 23.89 -12.53 7.62
N MET A 222 25.20 -12.44 7.38
CA MET A 222 25.89 -11.15 7.30
C MET A 222 25.42 -10.37 6.08
N ALA A 223 25.30 -11.03 4.93
CA ALA A 223 24.76 -10.39 3.72
C ALA A 223 23.34 -9.86 3.93
N TYR A 224 22.49 -10.58 4.66
CA TYR A 224 21.14 -10.12 5.00
C TYR A 224 21.16 -8.85 5.87
N PHE A 225 22.01 -8.82 6.90
CA PHE A 225 22.11 -7.64 7.78
C PHE A 225 22.56 -6.40 6.99
N GLU A 226 23.64 -6.54 6.24
CA GLU A 226 24.26 -5.45 5.47
C GLU A 226 23.38 -4.97 4.31
N CYS A 227 22.70 -5.88 3.61
CA CYS A 227 21.99 -5.53 2.37
C CYS A 227 20.49 -5.30 2.54
N LEU A 228 19.83 -5.78 3.61
CA LEU A 228 18.42 -5.52 3.86
C LEU A 228 18.13 -4.91 5.24
N HIS A 229 18.64 -5.51 6.32
CA HIS A 229 18.24 -5.10 7.67
C HIS A 229 18.61 -3.64 7.96
N GLU A 230 19.84 -3.24 7.64
CA GLU A 230 20.33 -1.89 7.89
C GLU A 230 19.74 -0.84 6.93
N LEU A 231 19.20 -1.27 5.79
CA LEU A 231 18.54 -0.35 4.85
C LEU A 231 17.38 0.39 5.52
N LYS A 232 16.64 -0.27 6.43
CA LYS A 232 15.60 0.40 7.24
C LYS A 232 16.17 1.58 8.02
N LEU A 233 17.33 1.43 8.65
CA LEU A 233 17.94 2.46 9.49
C LEU A 233 18.36 3.67 8.65
N ILE A 234 18.95 3.43 7.48
CA ILE A 234 19.34 4.49 6.55
C ILE A 234 18.10 5.24 6.03
N VAL A 235 17.06 4.50 5.62
CA VAL A 235 15.80 5.10 5.14
C VAL A 235 15.09 5.87 6.26
N ASP A 236 15.11 5.39 7.51
CA ASP A 236 14.55 6.11 8.66
C ASP A 236 15.27 7.45 8.90
N LEU A 237 16.60 7.50 8.73
CA LEU A 237 17.35 8.77 8.80
C LEU A 237 17.00 9.71 7.65
N MET A 238 16.89 9.19 6.42
CA MET A 238 16.44 9.97 5.26
C MET A 238 15.04 10.54 5.46
N TYR A 239 14.13 9.74 6.01
CA TYR A 239 12.76 10.17 6.34
C TYR A 239 12.75 11.27 7.40
N ARG A 240 13.60 11.17 8.42
CA ARG A 240 13.66 12.13 9.54
C ARG A 240 14.22 13.50 9.15
N GLY A 241 15.19 13.56 8.23
CA GLY A 241 15.89 14.82 7.95
C GLY A 241 16.53 14.94 6.56
N GLY A 242 16.12 14.10 5.62
CA GLY A 242 16.66 14.07 4.26
C GLY A 242 18.06 13.44 4.16
N LEU A 243 18.60 13.47 2.93
CA LEU A 243 19.91 12.89 2.61
C LEU A 243 21.05 13.51 3.43
N GLN A 244 20.96 14.81 3.72
CA GLN A 244 21.97 15.50 4.52
C GLN A 244 22.01 14.98 5.96
N PHE A 245 20.86 14.79 6.60
CA PHE A 245 20.80 14.27 7.97
C PHE A 245 21.30 12.82 8.03
N MET A 246 20.94 12.01 7.04
CA MET A 246 21.47 10.65 6.90
C MET A 246 23.00 10.67 6.79
N ARG A 247 23.56 11.49 5.89
CA ARG A 247 25.02 11.59 5.68
C ARG A 247 25.78 12.12 6.90
N HIS A 248 25.19 13.07 7.61
CA HIS A 248 25.74 13.55 8.87
C HIS A 248 25.76 12.47 9.98
N SER A 249 24.89 11.47 9.88
CA SER A 249 24.75 10.42 10.90
C SER A 249 25.63 9.18 10.64
N ILE A 250 26.14 9.02 9.43
CA ILE A 250 27.05 7.92 9.06
C ILE A 250 28.52 8.35 9.21
N SER A 251 29.46 7.42 9.13
CA SER A 251 30.89 7.74 9.20
C SER A 251 31.39 8.39 7.89
N ASP A 252 32.48 9.17 7.97
CA ASP A 252 33.14 9.77 6.80
C ASP A 252 33.53 8.71 5.74
N THR A 253 33.83 7.48 6.17
CA THR A 253 34.15 6.37 5.26
C THR A 253 32.91 5.93 4.48
N ALA A 254 31.75 5.83 5.14
CA ALA A 254 30.49 5.50 4.49
C ALA A 254 30.02 6.64 3.58
N GLU A 255 30.14 7.90 4.00
CA GLU A 255 29.78 9.06 3.18
C GLU A 255 30.67 9.17 1.92
N TYR A 256 31.99 8.99 2.04
CA TYR A 256 32.87 8.92 0.87
C TYR A 256 32.52 7.74 -0.05
N GLY A 257 32.14 6.60 0.54
CA GLY A 257 31.60 5.44 -0.17
C GLY A 257 30.34 5.78 -0.97
N ASP A 258 29.34 6.41 -0.36
CA ASP A 258 28.11 6.88 -1.01
C ASP A 258 28.43 7.75 -2.23
N TYR A 259 29.16 8.86 -2.03
CA TYR A 259 29.44 9.81 -3.11
C TYR A 259 30.20 9.20 -4.30
N THR A 260 31.10 8.26 -4.04
CA THR A 260 31.98 7.73 -5.08
C THR A 260 31.51 6.40 -5.67
N ARG A 261 30.69 5.62 -4.96
CA ARG A 261 30.18 4.32 -5.44
C ARG A 261 28.74 4.40 -5.93
N GLY A 262 27.90 5.26 -5.37
CA GLY A 262 26.51 5.46 -5.82
C GLY A 262 26.39 5.73 -7.33
N PRO A 263 27.13 6.71 -7.90
CA PRO A 263 27.09 6.99 -9.35
C PRO A 263 27.62 5.86 -10.24
N ARG A 264 28.36 4.89 -9.68
CA ARG A 264 28.82 3.70 -10.42
C ARG A 264 27.74 2.63 -10.53
N LEU A 265 26.76 2.65 -9.61
CA LEU A 265 25.58 1.79 -9.65
C LEU A 265 24.42 2.46 -10.41
N ILE A 266 24.20 3.76 -10.17
CA ILE A 266 23.19 4.56 -10.87
C ILE A 266 23.84 5.29 -12.04
N THR A 267 24.10 4.55 -13.11
CA THR A 267 24.74 5.04 -14.33
C THR A 267 23.75 5.77 -15.24
N GLU A 268 24.25 6.36 -16.35
CA GLU A 268 23.35 6.90 -17.39
C GLU A 268 22.48 5.81 -18.04
N GLU A 269 22.91 4.56 -18.06
CA GLU A 269 22.11 3.44 -18.55
C GLU A 269 20.94 3.16 -17.60
N THR A 270 21.18 3.13 -16.28
CA THR A 270 20.11 3.01 -15.27
C THR A 270 19.12 4.16 -15.39
N ARG A 271 19.60 5.40 -15.58
CA ARG A 271 18.75 6.57 -15.78
C ARG A 271 17.96 6.50 -17.10
N ALA A 272 18.56 5.94 -18.15
CA ALA A 272 17.87 5.70 -19.42
C ALA A 272 16.76 4.65 -19.27
N GLU A 273 16.97 3.61 -18.46
CA GLU A 273 15.94 2.62 -18.14
C GLU A 273 14.77 3.25 -17.38
N MET A 274 15.05 4.05 -16.34
CA MET A 274 14.01 4.79 -15.63
C MET A 274 13.19 5.68 -16.58
N ARG A 275 13.82 6.33 -17.56
CA ARG A 275 13.10 7.10 -18.59
C ARG A 275 12.21 6.24 -19.47
N ARG A 276 12.64 5.02 -19.84
CA ARG A 276 11.83 4.08 -20.63
C ARG A 276 10.63 3.55 -19.86
N ILE A 277 10.84 3.13 -18.61
CA ILE A 277 9.76 2.72 -17.70
C ILE A 277 8.72 3.83 -17.56
N LEU A 278 9.15 5.08 -17.37
CA LEU A 278 8.22 6.22 -17.32
C LEU A 278 7.44 6.39 -18.63
N GLU A 279 8.07 6.21 -19.79
CA GLU A 279 7.37 6.32 -21.08
C GLU A 279 6.34 5.19 -21.28
N GLU A 280 6.68 3.96 -20.91
CA GLU A 280 5.76 2.81 -20.93
C GLU A 280 4.55 2.99 -20.00
N VAL A 281 4.73 3.72 -18.90
CA VAL A 281 3.64 4.14 -18.03
C VAL A 281 2.80 5.22 -18.72
N ARG A 282 3.42 6.26 -19.30
CA ARG A 282 2.73 7.40 -19.91
C ARG A 282 1.93 7.03 -21.16
N ASP A 283 2.44 6.12 -21.98
CA ASP A 283 1.77 5.65 -23.20
C ASP A 283 0.81 4.47 -22.96
N GLY A 284 0.71 4.01 -21.70
CA GLY A 284 -0.16 2.95 -21.25
C GLY A 284 0.29 1.54 -21.66
N SER A 285 1.52 1.35 -22.15
CA SER A 285 2.06 0.03 -22.48
C SER A 285 2.09 -0.88 -21.26
N PHE A 286 2.58 -0.37 -20.12
CA PHE A 286 2.56 -1.13 -18.87
C PHE A 286 1.14 -1.50 -18.44
N ALA A 287 0.19 -0.56 -18.53
CA ALA A 287 -1.20 -0.81 -18.17
C ALA A 287 -1.83 -1.91 -19.02
N ARG A 288 -1.60 -1.90 -20.34
CA ARG A 288 -2.07 -2.95 -21.26
C ARG A 288 -1.45 -4.30 -20.93
N GLU A 289 -0.12 -4.35 -20.76
CA GLU A 289 0.61 -5.57 -20.37
C GLU A 289 0.02 -6.18 -19.09
N TRP A 290 -0.15 -5.35 -18.05
CA TRP A 290 -0.66 -5.81 -16.77
C TRP A 290 -2.10 -6.34 -16.87
N LEU A 291 -2.97 -5.64 -17.59
CA LEU A 291 -4.35 -6.09 -17.80
C LEU A 291 -4.43 -7.40 -18.60
N GLU A 292 -3.60 -7.55 -19.63
CA GLU A 292 -3.51 -8.78 -20.43
C GLU A 292 -3.00 -9.96 -19.62
N GLU A 293 -1.95 -9.78 -18.83
CA GLU A 293 -1.43 -10.79 -17.90
C GLU A 293 -2.51 -11.26 -16.91
N ASN A 294 -3.33 -10.34 -16.38
CA ASN A 294 -4.45 -10.71 -15.50
C ASN A 294 -5.55 -11.47 -16.22
N ARG A 295 -5.92 -11.06 -17.44
CA ARG A 295 -6.91 -11.76 -18.27
C ARG A 295 -6.44 -13.17 -18.66
N ALA A 296 -5.12 -13.36 -18.82
CA ALA A 296 -4.51 -14.66 -19.10
C ALA A 296 -4.37 -15.57 -17.87
N GLY A 297 -4.77 -15.11 -16.68
CA GLY A 297 -4.68 -15.90 -15.44
C GLY A 297 -3.33 -15.79 -14.71
N ARG A 298 -2.52 -14.77 -15.02
CA ARG A 298 -1.29 -14.37 -14.31
C ARG A 298 -0.13 -15.38 -14.32
N PRO A 299 0.14 -16.12 -15.42
CA PRO A 299 1.17 -17.16 -15.42
C PRO A 299 2.60 -16.61 -15.19
N SER A 300 2.95 -15.49 -15.82
CA SER A 300 4.26 -14.87 -15.67
C SER A 300 4.43 -14.29 -14.28
N PHE A 301 3.39 -13.61 -13.80
CA PHE A 301 3.40 -12.97 -12.51
C PHE A 301 3.48 -13.97 -11.34
N GLU A 302 2.72 -15.08 -11.37
CA GLU A 302 2.83 -16.11 -10.33
C GLU A 302 4.17 -16.85 -10.39
N ARG A 303 4.76 -17.05 -11.59
CA ARG A 303 6.12 -17.59 -11.73
C ARG A 303 7.16 -16.68 -11.10
N LEU A 304 7.12 -15.38 -11.41
CA LEU A 304 8.05 -14.39 -10.83
C LEU A 304 7.91 -14.34 -9.30
N ARG A 305 6.67 -14.25 -8.81
CA ARG A 305 6.39 -14.27 -7.37
C ARG A 305 6.92 -15.53 -6.68
N GLN A 306 6.76 -16.70 -7.30
CA GLN A 306 7.27 -17.94 -6.72
C GLN A 306 8.81 -17.94 -6.66
N ALA A 307 9.48 -17.48 -7.72
CA ALA A 307 10.93 -17.36 -7.74
C ALA A 307 11.45 -16.43 -6.62
N ASP A 308 10.79 -15.29 -6.39
CA ASP A 308 11.16 -14.38 -5.30
C ASP A 308 10.90 -14.97 -3.90
N ARG A 309 9.82 -15.73 -3.71
CA ARG A 309 9.57 -16.47 -2.46
C ARG A 309 10.64 -17.52 -2.16
N ASP A 310 11.15 -18.17 -3.21
CA ASP A 310 12.13 -19.24 -3.09
C ASP A 310 13.56 -18.73 -2.94
N HIS A 311 13.77 -17.42 -3.10
CA HIS A 311 15.06 -16.76 -2.98
C HIS A 311 15.70 -17.00 -1.61
N GLU A 312 17.02 -17.21 -1.56
CA GLU A 312 17.72 -17.52 -0.31
C GLU A 312 17.58 -16.42 0.74
N LEU A 313 17.60 -15.16 0.30
CA LEU A 313 17.40 -13.97 1.14
C LEU A 313 16.12 -14.07 1.98
N GLU A 314 15.01 -14.55 1.42
CA GLU A 314 13.74 -14.70 2.16
C GLU A 314 13.86 -15.78 3.25
N LYS A 315 14.49 -16.91 2.93
CA LYS A 315 14.68 -18.02 3.89
C LYS A 315 15.59 -17.62 5.05
N VAL A 316 16.68 -16.93 4.75
CA VAL A 316 17.62 -16.40 5.76
C VAL A 316 16.92 -15.33 6.60
N GLY A 317 16.23 -14.41 5.95
CA GLY A 317 15.53 -13.30 6.59
C GLY A 317 14.48 -13.76 7.58
N ALA A 318 13.65 -14.74 7.20
CA ALA A 318 12.62 -15.29 8.09
C ALA A 318 13.22 -15.89 9.37
N ARG A 319 14.35 -16.61 9.26
CA ARG A 319 15.03 -17.16 10.45
C ARG A 319 15.55 -16.04 11.35
N LEU A 320 16.16 -15.00 10.78
CA LEU A 320 16.75 -13.90 11.54
C LEU A 320 15.68 -13.02 12.19
N ARG A 321 14.60 -12.70 11.48
CA ARG A 321 13.49 -11.89 12.02
C ARG A 321 12.76 -12.62 13.13
N ALA A 322 12.55 -13.93 13.04
CA ALA A 322 11.99 -14.74 14.13
C ALA A 322 12.81 -14.69 15.43
N MET A 323 14.11 -14.38 15.36
CA MET A 323 14.98 -14.21 16.53
C MET A 323 14.93 -12.79 17.13
N MET A 324 14.21 -11.86 16.50
CA MET A 324 14.06 -10.46 16.95
C MET A 324 12.68 -10.28 17.59
N PRO A 325 12.57 -10.20 18.93
CA PRO A 325 11.26 -10.20 19.63
C PRO A 325 10.30 -9.09 19.20
N TRP A 326 10.84 -7.97 18.70
CA TRP A 326 10.05 -6.83 18.26
C TRP A 326 9.50 -6.94 16.83
N SER A 327 9.99 -7.90 16.03
CA SER A 327 9.55 -8.11 14.64
C SER A 327 8.18 -8.79 14.59
N GLU A 328 7.50 -8.76 13.44
CA GLU A 328 6.22 -9.46 13.27
C GLU A 328 6.36 -10.97 13.54
N GLU A 329 7.32 -11.61 12.89
CA GLU A 329 7.60 -13.05 13.06
C GLU A 329 8.06 -13.40 14.50
N GLY A 330 8.81 -12.50 15.15
CA GLY A 330 9.23 -12.66 16.53
C GLY A 330 8.04 -12.63 17.51
N ARG A 331 7.08 -11.73 17.28
CA ARG A 331 5.84 -11.64 18.07
C ARG A 331 4.93 -12.84 17.85
N GLU A 332 4.86 -13.36 16.63
CA GLU A 332 4.13 -14.61 16.34
C GLU A 332 4.77 -15.82 17.05
N GLY A 333 6.10 -15.86 17.13
CA GLY A 333 6.84 -16.89 17.86
C GLY A 333 6.63 -16.88 19.37
N GLU A 334 6.42 -15.71 19.98
CA GLU A 334 6.08 -15.59 21.42
C GLU A 334 4.63 -15.96 21.72
N ALA A 335 3.71 -15.77 20.78
CA ALA A 335 2.29 -16.11 20.93
C ALA A 335 2.00 -17.62 20.89
N SER A 336 3.00 -18.46 20.57
CA SER A 336 2.90 -19.93 20.65
C SER A 336 3.53 -20.43 21.95
N PRO A 337 2.76 -20.97 22.92
CA PRO A 337 3.34 -21.42 24.17
C PRO A 337 4.28 -22.60 23.88
N ARG A 338 5.58 -22.37 24.05
CA ARG A 338 6.59 -23.44 24.13
C ARG A 338 6.09 -24.48 25.13
N ALA A 339 5.75 -25.67 24.64
CA ALA A 339 5.53 -26.83 25.49
C ALA A 339 6.80 -27.06 26.30
N ALA A 340 6.76 -26.70 27.58
CA ALA A 340 7.83 -26.98 28.51
C ALA A 340 7.92 -28.50 28.70
N GLU A 341 8.89 -29.14 28.06
CA GLU A 341 9.34 -30.47 28.46
C GLU A 341 9.87 -30.36 29.90
N LYS A 342 9.04 -30.80 30.85
CA LYS A 342 9.52 -31.15 32.19
C LYS A 342 10.34 -32.44 32.07
N PRO A 343 11.54 -32.54 32.68
CA PRO A 343 12.28 -33.78 32.70
C PRO A 343 11.48 -34.82 33.50
N ARG A 344 11.18 -35.96 32.87
CA ARG A 344 10.59 -37.12 33.54
C ARG A 344 11.56 -37.62 34.61
N ALA A 345 11.14 -37.55 35.87
CA ALA A 345 11.83 -38.18 36.98
C ALA A 345 11.88 -39.70 36.77
N ALA A 346 13.09 -40.27 36.90
CA ALA A 346 13.31 -41.71 36.88
C ALA A 346 12.64 -42.35 38.12
N HIS A 347 11.79 -43.34 37.90
CA HIS A 347 11.36 -44.26 38.95
C HIS A 347 12.12 -45.56 38.83
N ALA A 348 12.90 -45.83 39.89
CA ALA A 348 13.59 -47.08 40.13
C ALA A 348 12.58 -48.24 40.26
N SER A 349 12.89 -49.36 39.60
CA SER A 349 12.27 -50.66 39.90
C SER A 349 13.13 -51.41 40.92
N PRO A 350 12.54 -52.08 41.93
CA PRO A 350 13.28 -52.96 42.80
C PRO A 350 13.39 -54.36 42.18
N VAL A 351 14.59 -54.91 42.26
CA VAL A 351 14.94 -56.29 41.94
C VAL A 351 14.21 -57.24 42.90
N ARG A 352 13.71 -58.39 42.38
CA ARG A 352 13.51 -59.60 43.16
C ARG A 352 13.98 -60.84 42.39
N VAL A 353 14.92 -61.53 43.05
CA VAL A 353 15.49 -62.89 42.91
C VAL A 353 16.29 -63.16 41.64
#